data_AF-A0A951LB10-F1
#
_entry.id   AF-A0A951LB10-F1
#
_cell.length_a   1.000
_cell.length_b   1.000
_cell.length_c   1.000
_cell.angle_alpha   90.00
_cell.angle_beta   90.00
_cell.angle_gamma   90.00
#
_symmetry.space_group_name_H-M   'P 1'
#
loop_
_entity.id
_entity.type
_entity.pdbx_description
1 polymer ?
#
loop_
_entity_poly.entity_id
_entity_poly.type
_entity_poly.pdbx_seq_one_letter_code
_entity_poly.pdbx_strand_id
1 'polypeptide(L)'
;AIQYGEARLAGSIGQPLFWLGGTIVGLIGFCGATLAGVPAALRTARIRHTAAASLLTKLLVSSFVPFLLLTHKGASQNFFTYYGLAAGCILSAWGLAAVWDRTDPERVGSPGALAVLGSGWLGVLIAAAIVPYELATRPAIGPLYALWILLPAAVAVGLWLAAVRIGAKRHSLRAIAIASVVLVGVLDTPLHVGDAIVSRLRSSATLYVRDSGVAHGLTPGLQRALTWIRRHTAPWAVLAVNNQYSDPRRRSPDYYYYSAFGERRVFLEGWEDTIAAAGRRSPFPTPFPYRLALNDRLFALGDRRALAVMKRRYGVRYLLVDRGHGPANPSLATLARPVFSDQAATVYEVR
;
A
#
# COMPACT_ATOMS: atom_id res chain seq x y z
N ALA A 1 -15.65 0.92 -16.69
CA ALA A 1 -16.95 1.56 -16.46
C ALA A 1 -16.81 3.01 -15.99
N ILE A 2 -15.97 3.32 -14.98
CA ILE A 2 -15.76 4.70 -14.48
C ILE A 2 -15.18 5.64 -15.57
N GLN A 3 -14.25 5.17 -16.40
CA GLN A 3 -13.63 5.98 -17.47
C GLN A 3 -14.56 6.39 -18.63
N TYR A 4 -15.67 5.68 -18.88
CA TYR A 4 -16.63 6.06 -19.93
C TYR A 4 -17.63 7.15 -19.48
N GLY A 5 -17.77 7.37 -18.17
CA GLY A 5 -18.58 8.46 -17.61
C GLY A 5 -17.88 9.83 -17.63
N GLU A 6 -16.54 9.85 -17.63
CA GLU A 6 -15.75 11.09 -17.56
C GLU A 6 -15.92 11.96 -18.82
N ALA A 7 -16.11 11.35 -19.99
CA ALA A 7 -16.19 12.09 -21.25
C ALA A 7 -17.48 12.93 -21.43
N ARG A 8 -18.58 12.60 -20.73
CA ARG A 8 -19.86 13.34 -20.85
C ARG A 8 -20.05 14.43 -19.80
N LEU A 9 -19.31 14.40 -18.70
CA LEU A 9 -19.40 15.40 -17.62
C LEU A 9 -18.31 16.48 -17.69
N ALA A 10 -17.31 16.33 -18.59
CA ALA A 10 -16.11 17.16 -18.68
C ALA A 10 -16.31 18.65 -19.03
N GLY A 11 -17.53 19.17 -19.08
CA GLY A 11 -17.82 20.55 -19.49
C GLY A 11 -18.81 21.32 -18.62
N SER A 12 -19.32 20.75 -17.52
CA SER A 12 -20.31 21.42 -16.67
C SER A 12 -19.76 21.71 -15.27
N ILE A 13 -20.24 22.79 -14.64
CA ILE A 13 -20.00 23.15 -13.23
C ILE A 13 -20.33 21.97 -12.27
N GLY A 14 -21.13 21.00 -12.73
CA GLY A 14 -21.43 19.78 -12.00
C GLY A 14 -20.20 18.89 -11.74
N GLN A 15 -19.17 18.91 -12.57
CA GLN A 15 -18.01 18.04 -12.40
C GLN A 15 -17.11 18.44 -11.21
N PRO A 16 -16.71 19.73 -11.03
CA PRO A 16 -16.00 20.15 -9.82
C PRO A 16 -16.79 19.89 -8.53
N LEU A 17 -18.11 20.16 -8.52
CA LEU A 17 -18.96 19.93 -7.35
C LEU A 17 -19.10 18.43 -7.03
N PHE A 18 -19.22 17.59 -8.07
CA PHE A 18 -19.21 16.14 -7.91
C PHE A 18 -17.90 15.64 -7.30
N TRP A 19 -16.75 16.10 -7.80
CA TRP A 19 -15.45 15.70 -7.25
C TRP A 19 -15.21 16.24 -5.85
N LEU A 20 -15.65 17.47 -5.56
CA LEU A 20 -15.58 18.03 -4.22
C LEU A 20 -16.41 17.20 -3.23
N GLY A 21 -17.68 16.92 -3.58
CA GLY A 21 -18.56 16.08 -2.77
C GLY A 21 -18.02 14.66 -2.62
N GLY A 22 -17.55 14.05 -3.71
CA GLY A 22 -16.93 12.74 -3.72
C GLY A 22 -15.66 12.67 -2.88
N THR A 23 -14.84 13.73 -2.88
CA THR A 23 -13.63 13.82 -2.03
C THR A 23 -14.00 13.91 -0.57
N ILE A 24 -14.98 14.73 -0.19
CA ILE A 24 -15.46 14.84 1.20
C ILE A 24 -16.00 13.50 1.68
N VAL A 25 -16.89 12.87 0.90
CA VAL A 25 -17.46 11.56 1.22
C VAL A 25 -16.37 10.50 1.28
N GLY A 26 -15.42 10.52 0.34
CA GLY A 26 -14.29 9.61 0.29
C GLY A 26 -13.37 9.73 1.50
N LEU A 27 -13.06 10.97 1.93
CA LEU A 27 -12.29 11.22 3.16
C LEU A 27 -13.04 10.75 4.40
N ILE A 28 -14.34 11.02 4.51
CA ILE A 28 -15.16 10.52 5.62
C ILE A 28 -15.18 9.00 5.63
N GLY A 29 -15.32 8.35 4.48
CA GLY A 29 -15.26 6.89 4.37
C GLY A 29 -13.89 6.33 4.76
N PHE A 30 -12.82 6.99 4.28
CA PHE A 30 -11.43 6.56 4.48
C PHE A 30 -10.95 6.73 5.93
N CYS A 31 -11.25 7.85 6.59
CA CYS A 31 -10.70 8.16 7.91
C CYS A 31 -11.75 8.60 8.96
N GLY A 32 -13.04 8.64 8.64
CA GLY A 32 -14.06 9.16 9.54
C GLY A 32 -14.16 8.36 10.84
N ALA A 33 -14.15 7.03 10.76
CA ALA A 33 -14.21 6.18 11.94
C ALA A 33 -12.94 6.31 12.81
N THR A 34 -11.76 6.27 12.18
CA THR A 34 -10.47 6.36 12.88
C THR A 34 -10.26 7.74 13.52
N LEU A 35 -10.81 8.81 12.94
CA LEU A 35 -10.67 10.19 13.42
C LEU A 35 -11.86 10.72 14.24
N ALA A 36 -12.85 9.89 14.58
CA ALA A 36 -14.07 10.38 15.23
C ALA A 36 -13.88 10.99 16.62
N GLY A 37 -12.78 10.68 17.31
CA GLY A 37 -12.41 11.30 18.58
C GLY A 37 -11.78 12.69 18.44
N VAL A 38 -11.28 13.06 17.26
CA VAL A 38 -10.57 14.35 17.05
C VAL A 38 -11.45 15.56 17.43
N PRO A 39 -12.74 15.65 17.03
CA PRO A 39 -13.60 16.74 17.48
C PRO A 39 -13.73 16.84 19.01
N ALA A 40 -13.75 15.69 19.71
CA ALA A 40 -13.83 15.67 21.17
C ALA A 40 -12.52 16.12 21.83
N ALA A 41 -11.36 15.75 21.26
CA ALA A 41 -10.06 16.25 21.67
C ALA A 41 -9.98 17.78 21.53
N LEU A 42 -10.38 18.32 20.37
CA LEU A 42 -10.32 19.76 20.08
C LEU A 42 -11.33 20.59 20.89
N ARG A 43 -12.45 20.00 21.30
CA ARG A 43 -13.43 20.65 22.20
C ARG A 43 -13.02 20.59 23.67
N THR A 44 -12.14 19.69 24.06
CA THR A 44 -11.72 19.53 25.45
C THR A 44 -10.59 20.50 25.78
N ALA A 45 -10.88 21.52 26.59
CA ALA A 45 -9.94 22.60 26.93
C ALA A 45 -8.57 22.09 27.43
N ARG A 46 -8.58 21.03 28.27
CA ARG A 46 -7.37 20.39 28.79
C ARG A 46 -6.48 19.77 27.70
N ILE A 47 -7.06 19.30 26.61
CA ILE A 47 -6.34 18.64 25.52
C ILE A 47 -5.92 19.66 24.47
N ARG A 48 -6.86 20.48 23.98
CA ARG A 48 -6.65 21.39 22.84
C ARG A 48 -5.51 22.38 23.02
N HIS A 49 -5.22 22.75 24.26
CA HIS A 49 -4.18 23.74 24.61
C HIS A 49 -2.81 23.13 24.85
N THR A 50 -2.67 21.81 24.72
CA THR A 50 -1.37 21.14 24.84
C THR A 50 -0.56 21.25 23.56
N ALA A 51 0.76 21.39 23.69
CA ALA A 51 1.67 21.37 22.55
C ALA A 51 1.55 20.06 21.73
N ALA A 52 1.33 18.94 22.41
CA ALA A 52 1.12 17.63 21.79
C ALA A 52 -0.11 17.62 20.89
N ALA A 53 -1.29 18.07 21.36
CA ALA A 53 -2.49 18.12 20.53
C ALA A 53 -2.32 19.07 19.34
N SER A 54 -1.64 20.21 19.52
CA SER A 54 -1.31 21.12 18.41
C SER A 54 -0.44 20.44 17.36
N LEU A 55 0.63 19.76 17.78
CA LEU A 55 1.53 19.04 16.88
C LEU A 55 0.79 17.93 16.10
N LEU A 56 0.03 17.08 16.81
CA LEU A 56 -0.72 15.98 16.18
C LEU A 56 -1.76 16.51 15.18
N THR A 57 -2.45 17.60 15.52
CA THR A 57 -3.40 18.25 14.61
C THR A 57 -2.69 18.81 13.37
N LYS A 58 -1.55 19.48 13.54
CA LYS A 58 -0.77 20.02 12.42
C LYS A 58 -0.25 18.90 11.52
N LEU A 59 0.26 17.80 12.08
CA LEU A 59 0.70 16.63 11.31
C LEU A 59 -0.46 16.06 10.49
N LEU A 60 -1.63 15.82 11.13
CA LEU A 60 -2.84 15.34 10.46
C LEU A 60 -3.29 16.26 9.32
N VAL A 61 -3.39 17.57 9.57
CA VAL A 61 -3.84 18.52 8.55
C VAL A 61 -2.81 18.63 7.41
N SER A 62 -1.52 18.71 7.74
CA SER A 62 -0.45 18.82 6.75
C SER A 62 -0.35 17.61 5.84
N SER A 63 -0.70 16.41 6.33
CA SER A 63 -0.65 15.19 5.51
C SER A 63 -1.71 15.14 4.42
N PHE A 64 -2.84 15.83 4.60
CA PHE A 64 -3.88 15.89 3.56
C PHE A 64 -3.53 16.85 2.43
N VAL A 65 -2.60 17.79 2.63
CA VAL A 65 -2.17 18.73 1.59
C VAL A 65 -1.62 18.01 0.36
N PRO A 66 -0.59 17.13 0.45
CA PRO A 66 -0.11 16.39 -0.72
C PRO A 66 -1.17 15.44 -1.28
N PHE A 67 -2.04 14.87 -0.45
CA PHE A 67 -3.13 14.00 -0.91
C PHE A 67 -4.15 14.72 -1.80
N LEU A 68 -4.50 15.95 -1.44
CA LEU A 68 -5.48 16.76 -2.17
C LEU A 68 -4.88 17.48 -3.38
N LEU A 69 -3.59 17.83 -3.30
CA LEU A 69 -2.94 18.65 -4.34
C LEU A 69 -2.11 17.82 -5.33
N LEU A 70 -1.68 16.62 -4.96
CA LEU A 70 -0.82 15.78 -5.80
C LEU A 70 -1.55 14.51 -6.23
N THR A 71 -1.45 14.19 -7.50
CA THR A 71 -1.90 12.90 -8.05
C THR A 71 -0.68 12.11 -8.46
N HIS A 72 -0.46 10.95 -7.86
CA HIS A 72 0.58 10.02 -8.27
C HIS A 72 -0.04 8.72 -8.83
N LYS A 73 0.59 8.16 -9.86
CA LYS A 73 0.23 6.85 -10.39
C LYS A 73 0.45 5.79 -9.30
N GLY A 74 -0.53 4.92 -9.07
CA GLY A 74 -0.45 3.95 -7.97
C GLY A 74 -0.73 4.54 -6.58
N ALA A 75 -1.27 5.76 -6.49
CA ALA A 75 -1.71 6.38 -5.24
C ALA A 75 -0.61 6.54 -4.16
N SER A 76 0.66 6.65 -4.56
CA SER A 76 1.78 6.79 -3.61
C SER A 76 1.71 8.06 -2.78
N GLN A 77 0.95 9.08 -3.18
CA GLN A 77 0.67 10.25 -2.33
C GLN A 77 -0.04 9.88 -1.02
N ASN A 78 -0.69 8.70 -0.95
CA ASN A 78 -1.34 8.22 0.27
C ASN A 78 -0.34 7.96 1.40
N PHE A 79 0.94 7.73 1.10
CA PHE A 79 1.96 7.54 2.13
C PHE A 79 2.03 8.74 3.09
N PHE A 80 1.94 9.96 2.57
CA PHE A 80 1.90 11.16 3.41
C PHE A 80 0.69 11.14 4.35
N THR A 81 -0.50 10.85 3.82
CA THR A 81 -1.74 10.75 4.59
C THR A 81 -1.65 9.69 5.68
N TYR A 82 -1.05 8.52 5.42
CA TYR A 82 -0.93 7.46 6.42
C TYR A 82 -0.13 7.90 7.65
N TYR A 83 0.96 8.67 7.46
CA TYR A 83 1.75 9.19 8.58
C TYR A 83 0.97 10.21 9.42
N GLY A 84 0.26 11.15 8.77
CA GLY A 84 -0.58 12.10 9.52
C GLY A 84 -1.83 11.46 10.12
N LEU A 85 -2.38 10.43 9.47
CA LEU A 85 -3.47 9.62 10.00
C LEU A 85 -3.06 8.91 11.28
N ALA A 86 -1.83 8.38 11.37
CA ALA A 86 -1.31 7.82 12.61
C ALA A 86 -1.31 8.84 13.75
N ALA A 87 -0.87 10.07 13.49
CA ALA A 87 -0.95 11.17 14.45
C ALA A 87 -2.41 11.51 14.82
N GLY A 88 -3.31 11.52 13.84
CA GLY A 88 -4.74 11.71 14.01
C GLY A 88 -5.40 10.62 14.86
N CYS A 89 -4.99 9.35 14.71
CA CYS A 89 -5.47 8.23 15.52
C CYS A 89 -5.09 8.39 17.00
N ILE A 90 -3.87 8.86 17.29
CA ILE A 90 -3.45 9.16 18.67
C ILE A 90 -4.32 10.27 19.27
N LEU A 91 -4.53 11.35 18.51
CA LEU A 91 -5.39 12.46 18.95
C LEU A 91 -6.86 12.02 19.11
N SER A 92 -7.34 11.16 18.21
CA SER A 92 -8.67 10.56 18.24
C SER A 92 -8.87 9.72 19.51
N ALA A 93 -7.94 8.81 19.81
CA ALA A 93 -7.94 8.02 21.03
C ALA A 93 -7.96 8.89 22.29
N TRP A 94 -7.16 9.97 22.34
CA TRP A 94 -7.16 10.91 23.46
C TRP A 94 -8.52 11.61 23.62
N GLY A 95 -9.15 12.00 22.52
CA GLY A 95 -10.49 12.57 22.50
C GLY A 95 -11.56 11.59 22.97
N LEU A 96 -11.52 10.34 22.50
CA LEU A 96 -12.45 9.29 22.92
C LEU A 96 -12.30 8.98 24.42
N ALA A 97 -11.07 8.88 24.92
CA ALA A 97 -10.79 8.71 26.35
C ALA A 97 -11.39 9.87 27.17
N ALA A 98 -11.23 11.11 26.73
CA ALA A 98 -11.82 12.25 27.43
C ALA A 98 -13.36 12.27 27.39
N VAL A 99 -14.00 11.70 26.36
CA VAL A 99 -15.46 11.50 26.37
C VAL A 99 -15.83 10.38 27.33
N TRP A 100 -15.08 9.27 27.30
CA TRP A 100 -15.27 8.14 28.20
C TRP A 100 -15.19 8.54 29.68
N ASP A 101 -14.18 9.32 30.07
CA ASP A 101 -14.00 9.79 31.45
C ASP A 101 -15.18 10.65 31.94
N ARG A 102 -15.88 11.34 31.03
CA ARG A 102 -17.11 12.11 31.35
C ARG A 102 -18.35 11.25 31.41
N THR A 103 -18.27 10.04 30.91
CA THR A 103 -19.35 9.07 30.86
C THR A 103 -19.20 8.21 32.11
N ASP A 104 -19.62 8.73 33.27
CA ASP A 104 -19.58 8.06 34.59
C ASP A 104 -19.80 6.54 34.46
N PRO A 105 -18.72 5.72 34.45
CA PRO A 105 -18.81 4.32 34.06
C PRO A 105 -19.67 3.51 35.01
N GLU A 106 -19.73 3.93 36.28
CA GLU A 106 -20.55 3.30 37.31
C GLU A 106 -22.06 3.48 37.05
N ARG A 107 -22.44 4.49 36.26
CA ARG A 107 -23.83 4.75 35.85
C ARG A 107 -24.20 4.16 34.50
N VAL A 108 -23.22 3.73 33.71
CA VAL A 108 -23.47 2.95 32.50
C VAL A 108 -23.79 1.54 33.00
N GLY A 109 -25.07 1.17 32.97
CA GLY A 109 -25.59 -0.09 33.53
C GLY A 109 -24.81 -1.34 33.10
N SER A 110 -25.05 -2.44 33.82
CA SER A 110 -24.18 -3.63 33.97
C SER A 110 -23.16 -3.89 32.84
N PRO A 111 -21.90 -4.21 33.17
CA PRO A 111 -20.87 -4.54 32.17
C PRO A 111 -21.30 -5.62 31.15
N GLY A 112 -22.29 -6.45 31.49
CA GLY A 112 -22.94 -7.37 30.56
C GLY A 112 -23.65 -6.70 29.38
N ALA A 113 -24.28 -5.54 29.56
CA ALA A 113 -24.93 -4.82 28.46
C ALA A 113 -23.92 -4.27 27.44
N LEU A 114 -22.79 -3.73 27.91
CA LEU A 114 -21.69 -3.30 27.04
C LEU A 114 -21.03 -4.49 26.34
N ALA A 115 -20.87 -5.62 27.04
CA ALA A 115 -20.33 -6.83 26.44
C ALA A 115 -21.27 -7.42 25.37
N VAL A 116 -22.58 -7.45 25.63
CA VAL A 116 -23.58 -7.94 24.66
C VAL A 116 -23.65 -7.02 23.44
N LEU A 117 -23.65 -5.70 23.64
CA LEU A 117 -23.64 -4.74 22.54
C LEU A 117 -22.34 -4.81 21.73
N GLY A 118 -21.19 -4.89 22.41
CA GLY A 118 -19.89 -5.06 21.76
C GLY A 118 -19.79 -6.38 20.97
N SER A 119 -20.26 -7.48 21.55
CA SER A 119 -20.24 -8.81 20.92
C SER A 119 -21.22 -8.91 19.75
N GLY A 120 -22.45 -8.37 19.91
CA GLY A 120 -23.43 -8.30 18.84
C GLY A 120 -22.93 -7.45 17.67
N TRP A 121 -22.25 -6.34 17.98
CA TRP A 121 -21.67 -5.47 16.95
C TRP A 121 -20.48 -6.12 16.24
N LEU A 122 -19.60 -6.79 16.99
CA LEU A 122 -18.53 -7.59 16.41
C LEU A 122 -19.10 -8.68 15.48
N GLY A 123 -20.18 -9.36 15.90
CA GLY A 123 -20.88 -10.36 15.08
C GLY A 123 -21.46 -9.77 13.79
N VAL A 124 -22.10 -8.60 13.86
CA VAL A 124 -22.62 -7.87 12.68
C VAL A 124 -21.49 -7.54 11.72
N LEU A 125 -20.36 -7.07 12.23
CA LEU A 125 -19.26 -6.66 11.37
C LEU A 125 -18.51 -7.86 10.78
N ILE A 126 -18.38 -8.97 11.50
CA ILE A 126 -17.89 -10.24 10.96
C ILE A 126 -18.83 -10.76 9.87
N ALA A 127 -20.14 -10.69 10.09
CA ALA A 127 -21.13 -11.04 9.07
C ALA A 127 -21.02 -10.11 7.86
N ALA A 128 -20.85 -8.81 8.07
CA ALA A 128 -20.59 -7.82 7.02
C ALA A 128 -19.27 -8.07 6.26
N ALA A 129 -18.28 -8.71 6.88
CA ALA A 129 -17.04 -9.12 6.24
C ALA A 129 -17.22 -10.36 5.35
N ILE A 130 -17.90 -11.38 5.89
CA ILE A 130 -17.96 -12.73 5.31
C ILE A 130 -19.09 -12.85 4.27
N VAL A 131 -20.25 -12.24 4.53
CA VAL A 131 -21.43 -12.38 3.65
C VAL A 131 -21.18 -11.79 2.26
N PRO A 132 -20.59 -10.59 2.12
CA PRO A 132 -20.19 -10.08 0.81
C PRO A 132 -19.15 -10.96 0.13
N TYR A 133 -18.26 -11.64 0.85
CA TYR A 133 -17.27 -12.54 0.23
C TYR A 133 -17.93 -13.70 -0.51
N GLU A 134 -18.90 -14.36 0.12
CA GLU A 134 -19.67 -15.46 -0.51
C GLU A 134 -20.55 -14.96 -1.66
N LEU A 135 -21.04 -13.72 -1.60
CA LEU A 135 -21.89 -13.12 -2.63
C LEU A 135 -21.11 -12.43 -3.77
N ALA A 136 -19.90 -11.92 -3.51
CA ALA A 136 -19.04 -11.16 -4.44
C ALA A 136 -18.23 -12.05 -5.40
N THR A 137 -18.21 -13.36 -5.19
CA THR A 137 -17.76 -14.33 -6.22
C THR A 137 -18.68 -14.34 -7.45
N ARG A 138 -19.83 -13.64 -7.41
CA ARG A 138 -20.73 -13.44 -8.55
C ARG A 138 -20.39 -12.14 -9.30
N PRO A 139 -20.22 -12.17 -10.64
CA PRO A 139 -19.56 -11.12 -11.44
C PRO A 139 -20.31 -9.77 -11.62
N ALA A 140 -21.34 -9.45 -10.81
CA ALA A 140 -22.09 -8.20 -10.89
C ALA A 140 -21.74 -7.24 -9.74
N ILE A 141 -20.59 -6.56 -9.83
CA ILE A 141 -19.88 -5.93 -8.69
C ILE A 141 -20.33 -4.47 -8.37
N GLY A 142 -21.37 -3.95 -9.03
CA GLY A 142 -21.91 -2.59 -8.74
C GLY A 142 -22.65 -2.42 -7.38
N PRO A 143 -23.52 -3.35 -6.95
CA PRO A 143 -24.39 -3.15 -5.77
C PRO A 143 -23.71 -3.39 -4.41
N LEU A 144 -22.53 -4.03 -4.38
CA LEU A 144 -21.88 -4.43 -3.14
C LEU A 144 -21.33 -3.22 -2.36
N TYR A 145 -20.86 -2.17 -3.04
CA TYR A 145 -20.45 -0.92 -2.40
C TYR A 145 -21.59 -0.24 -1.60
N ALA A 146 -22.83 -0.38 -2.10
CA ALA A 146 -23.99 0.07 -1.35
C ALA A 146 -24.17 -0.75 -0.07
N LEU A 147 -23.91 -2.06 -0.09
CA LEU A 147 -23.94 -2.90 1.12
C LEU A 147 -22.85 -2.49 2.13
N TRP A 148 -21.64 -2.13 1.67
CA TRP A 148 -20.55 -1.67 2.54
C TRP A 148 -20.85 -0.37 3.28
N ILE A 149 -21.66 0.52 2.68
CA ILE A 149 -22.04 1.81 3.29
C ILE A 149 -23.38 1.68 4.05
N LEU A 150 -24.36 1.03 3.43
CA LEU A 150 -25.72 0.93 3.95
C LEU A 150 -25.84 -0.04 5.09
N LEU A 151 -25.03 -1.12 5.14
CA LEU A 151 -25.11 -2.08 6.24
C LEU A 151 -24.62 -1.47 7.56
N PRO A 152 -23.41 -0.88 7.67
CA PRO A 152 -23.00 -0.20 8.90
C PRO A 152 -23.94 0.95 9.28
N ALA A 153 -24.43 1.72 8.30
CA ALA A 153 -25.39 2.79 8.53
C ALA A 153 -26.73 2.25 9.08
N ALA A 154 -27.28 1.20 8.45
CA ALA A 154 -28.53 0.58 8.89
C ALA A 154 -28.40 -0.02 10.28
N VAL A 155 -27.28 -0.68 10.59
CA VAL A 155 -27.12 -1.26 11.92
C VAL A 155 -26.85 -0.17 12.96
N ALA A 156 -26.19 0.95 12.62
CA ALA A 156 -26.00 2.08 13.52
C ALA A 156 -27.34 2.75 13.84
N VAL A 157 -28.20 2.91 12.82
CA VAL A 157 -29.59 3.36 12.98
C VAL A 157 -30.39 2.37 13.83
N GLY A 158 -30.25 1.06 13.59
CA GLY A 158 -30.92 0.02 14.37
C GLY A 158 -30.53 0.04 15.85
N LEU A 159 -29.24 0.16 16.16
CA LEU A 159 -28.74 0.30 17.53
C LEU A 159 -29.23 1.59 18.18
N TRP A 160 -29.23 2.70 17.44
CA TRP A 160 -29.76 3.97 17.93
C TRP A 160 -31.25 3.86 18.27
N LEU A 161 -32.07 3.30 17.37
CA LEU A 161 -33.50 3.08 17.58
C LEU A 161 -33.76 2.13 18.76
N ALA A 162 -33.01 1.03 18.88
CA ALA A 162 -33.12 0.10 19.99
C ALA A 162 -32.79 0.77 21.32
N ALA A 163 -31.72 1.56 21.37
CA ALA A 163 -31.30 2.28 22.56
C ALA A 163 -32.31 3.38 22.95
N VAL A 164 -32.92 4.07 21.98
CA VAL A 164 -34.03 5.00 22.24
C VAL A 164 -35.25 4.28 22.82
N ARG A 165 -35.63 3.12 22.27
CA ARG A 165 -36.81 2.34 22.73
C ARG A 165 -36.68 1.81 24.15
N ILE A 166 -35.48 1.39 24.58
CA ILE A 166 -35.25 0.89 25.94
C ILE A 166 -35.05 2.02 26.97
N GLY A 167 -35.26 3.28 26.58
CA GLY A 167 -35.07 4.44 27.46
C GLY A 167 -33.60 4.64 27.89
N ALA A 168 -32.65 4.25 27.04
CA ALA A 168 -31.24 4.37 27.37
C ALA A 168 -30.90 5.83 27.72
N LYS A 169 -30.27 6.03 28.88
CA LYS A 169 -29.83 7.36 29.29
C LYS A 169 -28.84 7.91 28.26
N ARG A 170 -28.80 9.24 28.09
CA ARG A 170 -27.92 9.94 27.13
C ARG A 170 -26.45 9.49 27.20
N HIS A 171 -25.97 9.05 28.37
CA HIS A 171 -24.62 8.54 28.58
C HIS A 171 -24.38 7.17 27.93
N SER A 172 -25.35 6.25 28.01
CA SER A 172 -25.29 4.94 27.36
C SER A 172 -25.30 5.07 25.84
N LEU A 173 -26.09 5.99 25.29
CA LEU A 173 -26.09 6.29 23.85
C LEU A 173 -24.72 6.79 23.35
N ARG A 174 -24.02 7.60 24.16
CA ARG A 174 -22.66 8.08 23.84
C ARG A 174 -21.65 6.93 23.87
N ALA A 175 -21.70 6.07 24.89
CA ALA A 175 -20.82 4.90 24.98
C ALA A 175 -21.02 3.94 23.80
N ILE A 176 -22.27 3.68 23.42
CA ILE A 176 -22.61 2.85 22.25
C ILE A 176 -22.05 3.49 20.98
N ALA A 177 -22.27 4.79 20.76
CA ALA A 177 -21.75 5.48 19.59
C ALA A 177 -20.22 5.42 19.50
N ILE A 178 -19.52 5.62 20.62
CA ILE A 178 -18.05 5.50 20.68
C ILE A 178 -17.62 4.07 20.36
N ALA A 179 -18.21 3.08 21.01
CA ALA A 179 -17.89 1.67 20.78
C ALA A 179 -18.14 1.26 19.33
N SER A 180 -19.25 1.70 18.73
CA SER A 180 -19.56 1.43 17.33
C SER A 180 -18.52 2.02 16.39
N VAL A 181 -18.07 3.25 16.63
CA VAL A 181 -17.05 3.90 15.80
C VAL A 181 -15.70 3.21 15.95
N VAL A 182 -15.28 2.87 17.17
CA VAL A 182 -14.04 2.13 17.43
C VAL A 182 -14.07 0.78 16.71
N LEU A 183 -15.17 0.02 16.85
CA LEU A 183 -15.31 -1.30 16.24
C LEU A 183 -15.32 -1.23 14.70
N VAL A 184 -15.96 -0.24 14.10
CA VAL A 184 -15.89 -0.02 12.64
C VAL A 184 -14.46 0.32 12.21
N GLY A 185 -13.78 1.22 12.92
CA GLY A 185 -12.40 1.58 12.62
C GLY A 185 -11.41 0.43 12.77
N VAL A 186 -11.61 -0.45 13.76
CA VAL A 186 -10.77 -1.64 13.99
C VAL A 186 -10.90 -2.65 12.86
N LEU A 187 -12.07 -2.74 12.22
CA LEU A 187 -12.33 -3.75 11.20
C LEU A 187 -11.98 -3.31 9.78
N ASP A 188 -11.75 -2.03 9.52
CA ASP A 188 -11.32 -1.53 8.22
C ASP A 188 -10.08 -2.30 7.69
N THR A 189 -9.04 -2.45 8.53
CA THR A 189 -7.83 -3.19 8.14
C THR A 189 -8.10 -4.69 7.94
N PRO A 190 -8.68 -5.45 8.89
CA PRO A 190 -9.07 -6.85 8.66
C PRO A 190 -9.96 -7.08 7.45
N LEU A 191 -10.87 -6.16 7.13
CA LEU A 191 -11.72 -6.25 5.94
C LEU A 191 -10.91 -6.06 4.66
N HIS A 192 -9.93 -5.16 4.68
CA HIS A 192 -9.07 -4.89 3.53
C HIS A 192 -8.04 -5.99 3.26
N VAL A 193 -7.41 -6.53 4.31
CA VAL A 193 -6.36 -7.56 4.17
C VAL A 193 -6.84 -8.98 4.42
N GLY A 194 -8.07 -9.16 4.91
CA GLY A 194 -8.60 -10.45 5.36
C GLY A 194 -8.61 -11.51 4.27
N ASP A 195 -9.01 -11.15 3.05
CA ASP A 195 -8.99 -12.10 1.92
C ASP A 195 -7.57 -12.55 1.58
N ALA A 196 -6.62 -11.62 1.54
CA ALA A 196 -5.21 -11.95 1.31
C ALA A 196 -4.64 -12.83 2.44
N ILE A 197 -5.03 -12.60 3.69
CA ILE A 197 -4.61 -13.42 4.83
C ILE A 197 -5.25 -14.82 4.75
N VAL A 198 -6.56 -14.92 4.56
CA VAL A 198 -7.30 -16.20 4.52
C VAL A 198 -6.84 -17.06 3.35
N SER A 199 -6.71 -16.47 2.16
CA SER A 199 -6.21 -17.17 0.97
C SER A 199 -4.77 -17.68 1.17
N ARG A 200 -3.89 -16.89 1.81
CA ARG A 200 -2.52 -17.31 2.14
C ARG A 200 -2.48 -18.42 3.19
N LEU A 201 -3.28 -18.30 4.25
CA LEU A 201 -3.39 -19.36 5.27
C LEU A 201 -3.90 -20.67 4.67
N ARG A 202 -4.93 -20.62 3.81
CA ARG A 202 -5.45 -21.80 3.11
C ARG A 202 -4.44 -22.45 2.17
N SER A 203 -3.56 -21.65 1.57
CA SER A 203 -2.51 -22.13 0.64
C SER A 203 -1.18 -22.45 1.32
N SER A 204 -1.09 -22.38 2.66
CA SER A 204 0.18 -22.49 3.40
C SER A 204 1.27 -21.52 2.91
N ALA A 205 0.88 -20.40 2.30
CA ALA A 205 1.78 -19.37 1.82
C ALA A 205 2.18 -18.44 2.98
N THR A 206 3.40 -17.92 2.95
CA THR A 206 3.85 -16.96 3.96
C THR A 206 3.03 -15.66 3.88
N LEU A 207 2.70 -15.07 5.04
CA LEU A 207 1.99 -13.79 5.11
C LEU A 207 2.80 -12.62 4.53
N TYR A 208 4.13 -12.75 4.52
CA TYR A 208 5.03 -11.84 3.84
C TYR A 208 5.36 -12.37 2.44
N VAL A 209 5.48 -11.48 1.45
CA VAL A 209 5.97 -11.84 0.11
C VAL A 209 7.44 -12.22 0.25
N ARG A 210 7.70 -13.51 0.48
CA ARG A 210 9.03 -14.11 0.41
C ARG A 210 9.01 -15.03 -0.78
N ASP A 211 9.57 -14.55 -1.91
CA ASP A 211 9.81 -15.31 -3.14
C ASP A 211 8.74 -16.38 -3.41
N SER A 212 7.47 -15.94 -3.50
CA SER A 212 6.32 -16.85 -3.43
C SER A 212 5.95 -17.46 -4.78
N GLY A 213 6.89 -17.48 -5.74
CA GLY A 213 6.64 -17.82 -7.14
C GLY A 213 5.70 -16.86 -7.89
N VAL A 214 5.11 -15.87 -7.21
CA VAL A 214 4.18 -14.86 -7.76
C VAL A 214 4.82 -13.48 -7.85
N ALA A 215 5.74 -13.18 -6.94
CA ALA A 215 6.53 -11.96 -6.91
C ALA A 215 7.95 -12.31 -6.45
N HIS A 216 8.92 -11.72 -7.13
CA HIS A 216 10.32 -11.90 -6.83
C HIS A 216 10.75 -10.94 -5.71
N GLY A 217 11.31 -11.52 -4.65
CA GLY A 217 11.84 -10.76 -3.52
C GLY A 217 13.35 -10.57 -3.59
N LEU A 218 13.89 -9.81 -2.65
CA LEU A 218 15.32 -9.83 -2.35
C LEU A 218 15.65 -11.12 -1.57
N THR A 219 16.27 -12.09 -2.23
CA THR A 219 16.73 -13.31 -1.54
C THR A 219 17.98 -13.03 -0.70
N PRO A 220 18.22 -13.80 0.38
CA PRO A 220 19.46 -13.67 1.15
C PRO A 220 20.73 -13.84 0.29
N GLY A 221 20.69 -14.70 -0.74
CA GLY A 221 21.83 -14.87 -1.64
C GLY A 221 22.05 -13.69 -2.57
N LEU A 222 20.98 -13.15 -3.15
CA LEU A 222 21.08 -11.91 -3.94
C LEU A 222 21.60 -10.75 -3.08
N GLN A 223 21.12 -10.62 -1.84
CA GLN A 223 21.59 -9.59 -0.91
C GLN A 223 23.09 -9.72 -0.63
N ARG A 224 23.62 -10.95 -0.47
CA ARG A 224 25.07 -11.17 -0.33
C ARG A 224 25.84 -10.74 -1.57
N ALA A 225 25.35 -11.08 -2.77
CA ALA A 225 25.97 -10.66 -4.03
C ALA A 225 26.00 -9.13 -4.18
N LEU A 226 24.89 -8.46 -3.86
CA LEU A 226 24.80 -7.00 -3.90
C LEU A 226 25.70 -6.33 -2.86
N THR A 227 25.77 -6.90 -1.65
CA THR A 227 26.70 -6.44 -0.62
C THR A 227 28.16 -6.63 -1.05
N TRP A 228 28.47 -7.74 -1.74
CA TRP A 228 29.79 -7.96 -2.32
C TRP A 228 30.12 -6.90 -3.37
N ILE A 229 29.20 -6.62 -4.31
CA ILE A 229 29.35 -5.56 -5.32
C ILE A 229 29.64 -4.22 -4.64
N ARG A 230 28.85 -3.85 -3.63
CA ARG A 230 29.03 -2.60 -2.88
C ARG A 230 30.41 -2.48 -2.23
N ARG A 231 30.97 -3.58 -1.73
CA ARG A 231 32.26 -3.58 -1.00
C ARG A 231 33.49 -3.76 -1.89
N HIS A 232 33.34 -4.39 -3.05
CA HIS A 232 34.50 -4.85 -3.85
C HIS A 232 34.59 -4.26 -5.26
N THR A 233 33.68 -3.36 -5.64
CA THR A 233 33.73 -2.66 -6.93
C THR A 233 33.91 -1.16 -6.72
N ALA A 234 34.44 -0.44 -7.70
CA ALA A 234 34.56 1.02 -7.61
C ALA A 234 33.16 1.66 -7.52
N PRO A 235 32.95 2.76 -6.75
CA PRO A 235 31.65 3.43 -6.64
C PRO A 235 31.06 3.89 -7.97
N TRP A 236 31.92 4.19 -8.95
CA TRP A 236 31.52 4.59 -10.30
C TRP A 236 31.23 3.41 -11.24
N ALA A 237 31.45 2.16 -10.83
CA ALA A 237 31.22 1.00 -11.67
C ALA A 237 29.75 0.93 -12.16
N VAL A 238 29.57 0.46 -13.40
CA VAL A 238 28.24 0.25 -13.99
C VAL A 238 27.98 -1.26 -14.09
N LEU A 239 26.85 -1.67 -13.53
CA LEU A 239 26.37 -3.05 -13.48
C LEU A 239 25.33 -3.28 -14.59
N ALA A 240 25.41 -4.39 -15.33
CA ALA A 240 24.28 -4.89 -16.11
C ALA A 240 23.63 -6.09 -15.41
N VAL A 241 22.31 -6.21 -15.49
CA VAL A 241 21.52 -7.22 -14.76
C VAL A 241 20.57 -7.95 -15.70
N ASN A 242 20.29 -9.23 -15.45
CA ASN A 242 19.43 -10.05 -16.31
C ASN A 242 17.92 -9.87 -16.06
N ASN A 243 17.52 -9.09 -15.05
CA ASN A 243 16.12 -8.87 -14.71
C ASN A 243 15.82 -7.39 -14.41
N GLN A 244 14.62 -6.95 -14.78
CA GLN A 244 14.09 -5.61 -14.50
C GLN A 244 12.70 -5.66 -13.84
N TYR A 245 12.14 -6.86 -13.64
CA TYR A 245 10.74 -7.07 -13.30
C TYR A 245 10.56 -7.71 -11.93
N SER A 246 9.59 -7.25 -11.14
CA SER A 246 9.26 -7.88 -9.85
C SER A 246 8.35 -9.10 -10.01
N ASP A 247 7.72 -9.29 -11.17
CA ASP A 247 6.86 -10.44 -11.43
C ASP A 247 7.43 -11.36 -12.52
N PRO A 248 7.26 -12.70 -12.39
CA PRO A 248 7.77 -13.65 -13.38
C PRO A 248 7.18 -13.48 -14.79
N ARG A 249 5.99 -12.86 -14.91
CA ARG A 249 5.33 -12.60 -16.20
C ARG A 249 5.82 -11.30 -16.85
N ARG A 250 6.81 -10.61 -16.25
CA ARG A 250 7.44 -9.40 -16.78
C ARG A 250 6.46 -8.27 -17.09
N ARG A 251 5.47 -8.09 -16.22
CA ARG A 251 4.43 -7.06 -16.33
C ARG A 251 4.80 -5.79 -15.57
N SER A 252 5.57 -5.88 -14.49
CA SER A 252 5.92 -4.77 -13.62
C SER A 252 7.43 -4.57 -13.59
N PRO A 253 7.98 -3.59 -14.33
CA PRO A 253 9.40 -3.28 -14.35
C PRO A 253 9.79 -2.36 -13.19
N ASP A 254 9.56 -2.83 -11.96
CA ASP A 254 9.74 -2.11 -10.69
C ASP A 254 10.75 -2.81 -9.78
N TYR A 255 11.68 -3.59 -10.36
CA TYR A 255 12.72 -4.27 -9.59
C TYR A 255 13.96 -3.38 -9.41
N TYR A 256 14.03 -2.65 -8.29
CA TYR A 256 15.07 -1.65 -8.00
C TYR A 256 16.11 -2.06 -6.95
N TYR A 257 16.18 -3.36 -6.60
CA TYR A 257 17.07 -3.80 -5.53
C TYR A 257 18.55 -3.73 -5.90
N TYR A 258 18.91 -3.77 -7.19
CA TYR A 258 20.31 -3.84 -7.59
C TYR A 258 21.04 -2.54 -7.31
N SER A 259 20.46 -1.39 -7.68
CA SER A 259 21.04 -0.09 -7.34
C SER A 259 20.91 0.21 -5.84
N ALA A 260 19.77 -0.14 -5.21
CA ALA A 260 19.52 0.15 -3.81
C ALA A 260 20.53 -0.52 -2.85
N PHE A 261 20.83 -1.82 -3.06
CA PHE A 261 21.73 -2.56 -2.16
C PHE A 261 23.16 -2.71 -2.71
N GLY A 262 23.32 -2.64 -4.03
CA GLY A 262 24.65 -2.63 -4.67
C GLY A 262 25.33 -1.26 -4.59
N GLU A 263 24.57 -0.18 -4.42
CA GLU A 263 25.06 1.21 -4.45
C GLU A 263 25.92 1.49 -5.69
N ARG A 264 25.54 0.90 -6.84
CA ARG A 264 26.20 1.10 -8.13
C ARG A 264 25.21 1.56 -9.18
N ARG A 265 25.71 2.25 -10.19
CA ARG A 265 24.92 2.59 -11.37
C ARG A 265 24.54 1.31 -12.10
N VAL A 266 23.29 1.19 -12.52
CA VAL A 266 22.81 0.03 -13.29
C VAL A 266 22.55 0.47 -14.73
N PHE A 267 23.01 -0.32 -15.70
CA PHE A 267 22.86 -0.07 -17.12
C PHE A 267 21.39 0.06 -17.53
N LEU A 268 20.57 -0.88 -17.04
CA LEU A 268 19.12 -0.90 -17.14
C LEU A 268 18.55 -1.70 -15.95
N GLU A 269 17.79 -1.03 -15.11
CA GLU A 269 17.01 -1.58 -13.99
C GLU A 269 15.52 -1.36 -14.26
N GLY A 270 14.64 -1.58 -13.28
CA GLY A 270 13.25 -1.12 -13.33
C GLY A 270 13.12 0.33 -13.79
N TRP A 271 11.99 0.65 -14.44
CA TRP A 271 11.72 1.97 -15.00
C TRP A 271 10.29 2.46 -14.75
N GLU A 272 9.44 1.66 -14.10
CA GLU A 272 8.01 1.98 -13.87
C GLU A 272 7.79 3.38 -13.26
N ASP A 273 8.67 3.80 -12.35
CA ASP A 273 8.58 5.05 -11.59
C ASP A 273 9.48 6.17 -12.14
N THR A 274 10.09 5.96 -13.31
CA THR A 274 10.92 6.99 -13.93
C THR A 274 10.06 8.08 -14.57
N ILE A 275 10.55 9.31 -14.57
CA ILE A 275 9.91 10.44 -15.29
C ILE A 275 9.67 10.08 -16.77
N ALA A 276 10.61 9.34 -17.37
CA ALA A 276 10.50 8.90 -18.76
C ALA A 276 9.36 7.90 -18.99
N ALA A 277 8.96 7.13 -17.97
CA ALA A 277 7.79 6.26 -18.00
C ALA A 277 6.48 6.99 -17.64
N ALA A 278 6.56 8.06 -16.84
CA ALA A 278 5.41 8.80 -16.30
C ALA A 278 4.47 9.45 -17.36
N GLY A 279 4.84 9.46 -18.64
CA GLY A 279 4.02 10.02 -19.73
C GLY A 279 3.34 8.99 -20.67
N ARG A 280 3.54 7.68 -20.48
CA ARG A 280 3.05 6.66 -21.42
C ARG A 280 1.76 6.00 -20.93
N ARG A 281 0.66 6.16 -21.70
CA ARG A 281 -0.62 5.43 -21.50
C ARG A 281 -0.38 3.95 -21.85
N SER A 282 -0.69 3.03 -20.93
CA SER A 282 -0.25 1.62 -20.91
C SER A 282 1.18 1.49 -20.43
N PRO A 283 1.47 1.04 -19.21
CA PRO A 283 2.41 1.88 -18.49
C PRO A 283 3.86 1.49 -18.70
N PHE A 284 4.16 0.36 -19.34
CA PHE A 284 5.50 -0.21 -19.28
C PHE A 284 6.28 -0.38 -20.59
N PRO A 285 5.94 0.24 -21.75
CA PRO A 285 6.89 0.24 -22.86
C PRO A 285 8.14 0.98 -22.39
N THR A 286 9.26 0.25 -22.34
CA THR A 286 10.51 0.80 -21.81
C THR A 286 10.83 2.14 -22.48
N PRO A 287 11.18 3.19 -21.71
CA PRO A 287 11.70 4.42 -22.29
C PRO A 287 13.09 4.21 -22.90
N PHE A 288 13.70 3.04 -22.69
CA PHE A 288 15.05 2.71 -23.12
C PHE A 288 15.09 1.46 -24.05
N PRO A 289 14.35 1.45 -25.17
CA PRO A 289 14.22 0.25 -26.02
C PRO A 289 15.57 -0.27 -26.54
N TYR A 290 16.50 0.63 -26.85
CA TYR A 290 17.84 0.24 -27.28
C TYR A 290 18.67 -0.42 -26.17
N ARG A 291 18.57 0.07 -24.91
CA ARG A 291 19.28 -0.55 -23.79
C ARG A 291 18.68 -1.90 -23.44
N LEU A 292 17.35 -2.03 -23.49
CA LEU A 292 16.67 -3.30 -23.27
C LEU A 292 17.10 -4.33 -24.31
N ALA A 293 17.10 -3.96 -25.59
CA ALA A 293 17.56 -4.86 -26.66
C ALA A 293 19.03 -5.30 -26.49
N LEU A 294 19.93 -4.41 -26.06
CA LEU A 294 21.33 -4.77 -25.76
C LEU A 294 21.41 -5.72 -24.57
N ASN A 295 20.65 -5.45 -23.51
CA ASN A 295 20.61 -6.28 -22.30
C ASN A 295 20.09 -7.70 -22.61
N ASP A 296 18.99 -7.78 -23.36
CA ASP A 296 18.37 -9.05 -23.76
C ASP A 296 19.32 -9.86 -24.65
N ARG A 297 19.96 -9.24 -25.65
CA ARG A 297 20.96 -9.92 -26.49
C ARG A 297 22.15 -10.43 -25.66
N LEU A 298 22.62 -9.65 -24.69
CA LEU A 298 23.71 -10.09 -23.83
C LEU A 298 23.30 -11.29 -22.96
N PHE A 299 22.24 -11.15 -22.17
CA PHE A 299 21.88 -12.16 -21.17
C PHE A 299 21.18 -13.39 -21.76
N ALA A 300 20.40 -13.25 -22.84
CA ALA A 300 19.75 -14.37 -23.49
C ALA A 300 20.65 -15.07 -24.51
N LEU A 301 21.46 -14.32 -25.28
CA LEU A 301 22.23 -14.88 -26.41
C LEU A 301 23.74 -14.89 -26.18
N GLY A 302 24.27 -14.24 -25.15
CA GLY A 302 25.72 -14.09 -24.97
C GLY A 302 26.37 -13.24 -26.06
N ASP A 303 25.66 -12.20 -26.57
CA ASP A 303 26.15 -11.39 -27.68
C ASP A 303 27.37 -10.52 -27.29
N ARG A 304 28.55 -10.90 -27.78
CA ARG A 304 29.81 -10.16 -27.59
C ARG A 304 29.78 -8.73 -28.15
N ARG A 305 29.05 -8.50 -29.25
CA ARG A 305 28.92 -7.15 -29.84
C ARG A 305 28.06 -6.26 -28.95
N ALA A 306 26.98 -6.80 -28.40
CA ALA A 306 26.15 -6.07 -27.42
C ALA A 306 26.98 -5.68 -26.18
N LEU A 307 27.75 -6.62 -25.61
CA LEU A 307 28.66 -6.34 -24.49
C LEU A 307 29.70 -5.26 -24.84
N ALA A 308 30.28 -5.31 -26.04
CA ALA A 308 31.25 -4.30 -26.47
C ALA A 308 30.64 -2.90 -26.55
N VAL A 309 29.39 -2.77 -27.01
CA VAL A 309 28.65 -1.50 -27.00
C VAL A 309 28.38 -1.05 -25.56
N MET A 310 27.89 -1.96 -24.70
CA MET A 310 27.61 -1.68 -23.29
C MET A 310 28.88 -1.21 -22.54
N LYS A 311 30.02 -1.87 -22.75
CA LYS A 311 31.31 -1.52 -22.15
C LYS A 311 31.82 -0.14 -22.61
N ARG A 312 31.81 0.10 -23.93
CA ARG A 312 32.39 1.33 -24.53
C ARG A 312 31.52 2.55 -24.32
N ARG A 313 30.21 2.45 -24.57
CA ARG A 313 29.30 3.60 -24.57
C ARG A 313 28.70 3.88 -23.20
N TYR A 314 28.48 2.85 -22.39
CA TYR A 314 27.78 2.97 -21.11
C TYR A 314 28.65 2.61 -19.90
N GLY A 315 29.91 2.26 -20.12
CA GLY A 315 30.86 2.01 -19.04
C GLY A 315 30.57 0.74 -18.24
N VAL A 316 29.82 -0.23 -18.78
CA VAL A 316 29.55 -1.50 -18.08
C VAL A 316 30.88 -2.19 -17.74
N ARG A 317 31.01 -2.59 -16.47
CA ARG A 317 32.19 -3.27 -15.91
C ARG A 317 31.85 -4.60 -15.24
N TYR A 318 30.62 -4.73 -14.74
CA TYR A 318 30.16 -5.95 -14.10
C TYR A 318 28.85 -6.43 -14.70
N LEU A 319 28.66 -7.75 -14.75
CA LEU A 319 27.41 -8.41 -15.09
C LEU A 319 26.94 -9.16 -13.85
N LEU A 320 25.69 -8.96 -13.44
CA LEU A 320 25.05 -9.73 -12.37
C LEU A 320 23.96 -10.60 -12.99
N VAL A 321 24.14 -11.91 -12.83
CA VAL A 321 23.12 -12.91 -13.14
C VAL A 321 22.42 -13.25 -11.84
N ASP A 322 21.18 -12.80 -11.71
CA ASP A 322 20.24 -13.22 -10.69
C ASP A 322 19.53 -14.50 -11.16
N ARG A 323 19.82 -15.63 -10.50
CA ARG A 323 19.29 -16.95 -10.86
C ARG A 323 17.84 -17.14 -10.44
N GLY A 324 17.34 -16.34 -9.48
CA GLY A 324 15.93 -16.38 -9.07
C GLY A 324 14.98 -15.85 -10.15
N HIS A 325 15.50 -15.07 -11.11
CA HIS A 325 14.71 -14.40 -12.14
C HIS A 325 14.92 -14.97 -13.55
N GLY A 326 15.44 -16.19 -13.62
CA GLY A 326 15.61 -16.94 -14.86
C GLY A 326 17.07 -17.20 -15.22
N PRO A 327 17.30 -18.15 -16.15
CA PRO A 327 18.64 -18.49 -16.58
C PRO A 327 19.26 -17.35 -17.38
N ALA A 328 20.59 -17.21 -17.27
CA ALA A 328 21.38 -16.45 -18.23
C ALA A 328 22.14 -17.41 -19.15
N ASN A 329 22.53 -16.92 -20.32
CA ASN A 329 23.28 -17.70 -21.29
C ASN A 329 24.63 -18.18 -20.68
N PRO A 330 24.94 -19.49 -20.69
CA PRO A 330 26.19 -20.00 -20.13
C PRO A 330 27.45 -19.42 -20.77
N SER A 331 27.37 -18.96 -22.02
CA SER A 331 28.51 -18.36 -22.73
C SER A 331 29.00 -17.05 -22.12
N LEU A 332 28.25 -16.43 -21.18
CA LEU A 332 28.72 -15.26 -20.44
C LEU A 332 30.05 -15.50 -19.72
N ALA A 333 30.32 -16.73 -19.27
CA ALA A 333 31.59 -17.12 -18.66
C ALA A 333 32.79 -17.03 -19.62
N THR A 334 32.54 -17.03 -20.94
CA THR A 334 33.59 -16.83 -21.96
C THR A 334 33.87 -15.35 -22.22
N LEU A 335 32.92 -14.47 -21.88
CA LEU A 335 33.00 -13.03 -22.12
C LEU A 335 33.52 -12.25 -20.91
N ALA A 336 33.33 -12.79 -19.71
CA ALA A 336 33.64 -12.12 -18.46
C ALA A 336 34.13 -13.14 -17.41
N ARG A 337 34.94 -12.67 -16.46
CA ARG A 337 35.50 -13.52 -15.39
C ARG A 337 34.56 -13.54 -14.19
N PRO A 338 34.13 -14.70 -13.66
CA PRO A 338 33.35 -14.74 -12.42
C PRO A 338 34.22 -14.24 -11.25
N VAL A 339 33.69 -13.32 -10.46
CA VAL A 339 34.35 -12.71 -9.29
C VAL A 339 33.58 -12.94 -7.98
N PHE A 340 32.31 -13.30 -8.08
CA PHE A 340 31.48 -13.79 -6.97
C PHE A 340 30.46 -14.79 -7.51
N SER A 341 30.16 -15.85 -6.76
CA SER A 341 29.08 -16.77 -7.09
C SER A 341 28.55 -17.41 -5.82
N ASP A 342 27.23 -17.45 -5.67
CA ASP A 342 26.54 -18.30 -4.70
C ASP A 342 25.35 -19.03 -5.36
N GLN A 343 24.42 -19.58 -4.59
CA GLN A 343 23.25 -20.26 -5.17
C GLN A 343 22.26 -19.32 -5.86
N ALA A 344 22.17 -18.05 -5.43
CA ALA A 344 21.17 -17.10 -5.95
C ALA A 344 21.73 -16.22 -7.06
N ALA A 345 23.03 -15.92 -7.08
CA ALA A 345 23.59 -14.96 -8.02
C ALA A 345 25.05 -15.23 -8.41
N THR A 346 25.42 -14.79 -9.62
CA THR A 346 26.82 -14.72 -10.08
C THR A 346 27.16 -13.32 -10.52
N VAL A 347 28.29 -12.79 -10.06
CA VAL A 347 28.86 -11.53 -10.53
C VAL A 347 30.06 -11.84 -11.41
N TYR A 348 30.04 -11.31 -12.62
CA TYR A 348 31.14 -11.36 -13.57
C TYR A 348 31.77 -9.98 -13.73
N GLU A 349 33.09 -9.94 -13.85
CA GLU A 349 33.87 -8.78 -14.25
C GLU A 349 34.18 -8.86 -15.74
N VAL A 350 33.81 -7.82 -16.47
CA VAL A 350 34.00 -7.73 -17.93
C VAL A 350 35.47 -7.52 -18.25
N ARG A 351 36.04 -8.40 -19.08
CA ARG A 351 37.42 -8.30 -19.58
C ARG A 351 37.57 -7.15 -20.56
#